data_AF-A0A6C0F076-F1
#
_entry.id   AF-A0A6C0F076-F1
#
_cell.length_a   1.000
_cell.length_b   1.000
_cell.length_c   1.000
_cell.angle_alpha   90.00
_cell.angle_beta   90.00
_cell.angle_gamma   90.00
#
_symmetry.space_group_name_H-M   'P 1'
#
loop_
_entity.id
_entity.type
_entity.pdbx_description
1 polymer ?
#
loop_
_entity_poly.entity_id
_entity_poly.type
_entity_poly.pdbx_seq_one_letter_code
_entity_poly.pdbx_strand_id
1 'polypeptide(L)'
;MESNELFLEYRQSKLNNKKYGIQEQYNESDEAVELLAKLHNYMTQLVSDLNNKIPNDERVKRLVKGFKKTKIEEAPDDDGSSFTINKGEMMGICLREKNESRPFHDYNTLLFVVIHEMAHVASVSEGHNSEFITNFRWLLREAKDFGYYDPVNYQNSPMTYCGVKVTNNPYF
;
A
#
# COMPACT_ATOMS: atom_id res chain seq x y z
N MET A 1 -20.46 10.74 21.78
CA MET A 1 -19.40 9.73 21.71
C MET A 1 -18.15 10.47 21.33
N GLU A 2 -17.24 10.59 22.28
CA GLU A 2 -15.97 11.28 22.12
C GLU A 2 -15.20 10.61 20.98
N SER A 3 -14.67 11.43 20.06
CA SER A 3 -13.67 10.98 19.11
C SER A 3 -12.45 10.55 19.91
N ASN A 4 -12.26 9.24 20.09
CA ASN A 4 -10.93 8.73 20.41
C ASN A 4 -10.02 9.20 19.28
N GLU A 5 -9.27 10.29 19.50
CA GLU A 5 -8.09 10.57 18.70
C GLU A 5 -7.19 9.34 18.84
N LEU A 6 -7.18 8.50 17.81
CA LEU A 6 -6.31 7.35 17.70
C LEU A 6 -4.89 7.89 17.55
N PHE A 7 -4.19 8.01 18.68
CA PHE A 7 -2.76 8.30 18.67
C PHE A 7 -2.02 7.07 18.12
N LEU A 8 -1.42 7.23 16.94
CA LEU A 8 -0.50 6.24 16.41
C LEU A 8 0.79 6.25 17.23
N GLU A 9 1.21 5.08 17.71
CA GLU A 9 2.52 4.91 18.31
C GLU A 9 3.53 4.61 17.20
N TYR A 10 4.69 5.27 17.22
CA TYR A 10 5.74 5.06 16.22
C TYR A 10 6.84 4.14 16.77
N ARG A 11 6.88 2.89 16.29
CA ARG A 11 7.89 1.90 16.69
C ARG A 11 8.88 1.63 15.56
N GLN A 12 10.12 1.28 15.93
CA GLN A 12 11.17 0.93 14.97
C GLN A 12 11.12 -0.57 14.63
N SER A 13 11.07 -0.89 13.34
CA SER A 13 11.14 -2.27 12.85
C SER A 13 12.55 -2.83 12.98
N LYS A 14 12.64 -4.12 13.34
CA LYS A 14 13.88 -4.91 13.32
C LYS A 14 14.30 -5.28 11.91
N LEU A 15 13.35 -5.37 10.96
CA LEU A 15 13.61 -5.76 9.58
C LEU A 15 14.40 -4.71 8.80
N ASN A 16 14.14 -3.41 9.01
CA ASN A 16 14.81 -2.36 8.22
C ASN A 16 15.18 -1.09 8.99
N ASN A 17 15.06 -1.08 10.33
CA ASN A 17 15.43 0.04 11.20
C ASN A 17 14.68 1.36 10.93
N LYS A 18 13.59 1.34 10.14
CA LYS A 18 12.70 2.49 9.96
C LYS A 18 11.59 2.46 11.00
N LYS A 19 10.98 3.62 11.27
CA LYS A 19 9.84 3.76 12.17
C LYS A 19 8.52 3.75 11.40
N TYR A 20 7.51 3.11 11.98
CA TYR A 20 6.16 2.99 11.43
C TYR A 20 5.15 3.36 12.50
N GLY A 21 4.13 4.12 12.10
CA GLY A 21 2.97 4.39 12.97
C GLY A 21 2.07 3.16 13.01
N ILE A 22 1.72 2.69 14.20
CA ILE A 22 0.85 1.53 14.40
C ILE A 22 -0.28 1.84 15.37
N GLN A 23 -1.33 1.03 15.32
CA GLN A 23 -2.42 1.06 16.29
C GLN A 23 -2.06 0.20 17.51
N GLU A 24 -1.47 0.82 18.53
CA GLU A 24 -0.94 0.16 19.74
C GLU A 24 -2.00 -0.62 20.52
N GLN A 25 -3.28 -0.21 20.43
CA GLN A 25 -4.37 -0.85 21.16
C GLN A 25 -4.66 -2.30 20.73
N TYR A 26 -4.12 -2.76 19.59
CA TYR A 26 -4.29 -4.14 19.13
C TYR A 26 -3.11 -5.01 19.58
N ASN A 27 -3.42 -6.26 19.95
CA ASN A 27 -2.46 -7.20 20.53
C ASN A 27 -1.26 -7.48 19.61
N GLU A 28 -1.47 -7.51 18.28
CA GLU A 28 -0.45 -7.82 17.27
C GLU A 28 0.24 -6.56 16.74
N SER A 29 0.42 -5.54 17.57
CA SER A 29 0.99 -4.25 17.14
C SER A 29 2.46 -4.37 16.72
N ASP A 30 3.24 -5.28 17.31
CA ASP A 30 4.64 -5.53 16.89
C ASP A 30 4.70 -6.23 15.52
N GLU A 31 3.80 -7.18 15.25
CA GLU A 31 3.68 -7.82 13.94
C GLU A 31 3.27 -6.80 12.86
N ALA A 32 2.41 -5.83 13.20
CA ALA A 32 2.03 -4.76 12.30
C ALA A 32 3.26 -3.91 11.88
N VAL A 33 4.16 -3.60 12.81
CA VAL A 33 5.41 -2.87 12.52
C VAL A 33 6.25 -3.63 11.49
N GLU A 34 6.44 -4.93 11.68
CA GLU A 34 7.25 -5.75 10.77
C GLU A 34 6.55 -5.96 9.42
N LEU A 35 5.22 -6.04 9.40
CA LEU A 35 4.44 -6.13 8.17
C LEU A 35 4.54 -4.84 7.34
N LEU A 36 4.41 -3.66 7.96
CA LEU A 36 4.62 -2.38 7.30
C LEU A 36 6.05 -2.25 6.78
N ALA A 37 7.04 -2.72 7.55
CA ALA A 37 8.43 -2.73 7.10
C ALA A 37 8.65 -3.64 5.88
N LYS A 38 7.99 -4.80 5.84
CA LYS A 38 8.03 -5.71 4.71
C LYS A 38 7.40 -5.09 3.47
N LEU A 39 6.26 -4.42 3.60
CA LEU A 39 5.60 -3.67 2.51
C LEU A 39 6.46 -2.49 2.03
N HIS A 40 7.14 -1.79 2.94
CA HIS A 40 8.07 -0.71 2.58
C HIS A 40 9.27 -1.21 1.78
N ASN A 41 9.87 -2.33 2.22
CA ASN A 41 10.99 -2.94 1.50
C ASN A 41 10.55 -3.37 0.09
N TYR A 42 9.37 -3.99 -0.03
CA TYR A 42 8.74 -4.31 -1.31
C TYR A 42 8.64 -3.08 -2.23
N MET A 43 8.04 -1.98 -1.76
CA MET A 43 7.89 -0.77 -2.56
C MET A 43 9.24 -0.20 -3.00
N THR A 44 10.20 -0.17 -2.08
CA THR A 44 11.54 0.36 -2.37
C THR A 44 12.27 -0.48 -3.42
N GLN A 45 12.15 -1.81 -3.33
CA GLN A 45 12.75 -2.73 -4.30
C GLN A 45 12.09 -2.63 -5.67
N LEU A 46 10.76 -2.64 -5.74
CA LEU A 46 10.03 -2.46 -7.01
C LEU A 46 10.38 -1.12 -7.68
N VAL A 47 10.44 -0.03 -6.92
CA VAL A 47 10.85 1.29 -7.45
C VAL A 47 12.30 1.27 -7.95
N SER A 48 13.20 0.60 -7.23
CA SER A 48 14.60 0.43 -7.65
C SER A 48 14.70 -0.36 -8.96
N ASP A 49 14.00 -1.48 -9.09
CA ASP A 49 14.03 -2.33 -10.29
C ASP A 49 13.40 -1.63 -11.49
N LEU A 50 12.31 -0.89 -11.28
CA LEU A 50 11.71 -0.02 -12.29
C LEU A 50 12.69 1.07 -12.75
N ASN A 51 13.39 1.71 -11.81
CA ASN A 51 14.39 2.73 -12.13
C ASN A 51 15.61 2.15 -12.85
N ASN A 52 15.98 0.90 -12.58
CA ASN A 52 17.03 0.21 -13.32
C ASN A 52 16.57 -0.17 -14.74
N LYS A 53 15.31 -0.60 -14.90
CA LYS A 53 14.75 -1.04 -16.18
C LYS A 53 14.46 0.13 -17.14
N ILE A 54 13.82 1.19 -16.65
CA ILE A 54 13.34 2.34 -17.45
C ILE A 54 13.50 3.67 -16.69
N PRO A 55 14.73 4.13 -16.41
CA PRO A 55 15.00 5.31 -15.57
C PRO A 55 14.43 6.62 -16.11
N ASN A 56 14.20 6.72 -17.41
CA ASN A 56 13.74 7.94 -18.07
C ASN A 56 12.21 8.10 -18.08
N ASP A 57 11.47 7.07 -17.66
CA ASP A 57 10.01 7.13 -17.60
C ASP A 57 9.54 8.09 -16.50
N GLU A 58 8.63 9.01 -16.84
CA GLU A 58 8.14 10.03 -15.90
C GLU A 58 7.33 9.44 -14.74
N ARG A 59 6.71 8.27 -14.89
CA ARG A 59 6.05 7.54 -13.79
C ARG A 59 7.10 7.06 -12.80
N VAL A 60 8.20 6.50 -13.29
CA VAL A 60 9.31 6.00 -12.47
C VAL A 60 10.01 7.13 -11.74
N LYS A 61 10.29 8.25 -12.40
CA LYS A 61 10.86 9.44 -11.73
C LYS A 61 9.97 9.94 -10.58
N ARG A 62 8.65 9.93 -10.75
CA ARG A 62 7.70 10.32 -9.70
C ARG A 62 7.66 9.32 -8.56
N LEU A 63 7.69 8.02 -8.84
CA LEU A 63 7.84 6.98 -7.83
C LEU A 63 9.14 7.15 -7.02
N VAL A 64 10.28 7.30 -7.69
CA VAL A 64 11.59 7.53 -7.03
C VAL A 64 11.54 8.77 -6.13
N LYS A 65 10.92 9.86 -6.61
CA LYS A 65 10.76 11.09 -5.82
C LYS A 65 9.85 10.88 -4.62
N GLY A 66 8.67 10.27 -4.81
CA GLY A 66 7.68 10.03 -3.76
C GLY A 66 8.23 9.13 -2.66
N PHE A 67 8.89 8.04 -3.03
CA PHE A 67 9.39 7.03 -2.09
C PHE A 67 10.73 7.37 -1.42
N LYS A 68 11.33 8.52 -1.72
CA LYS A 68 12.61 8.94 -1.11
C LYS A 68 12.52 9.16 0.40
N LYS A 69 11.37 9.63 0.89
CA LYS A 69 11.15 9.97 2.32
C LYS A 69 9.76 9.59 2.83
N THR A 70 9.09 8.63 2.18
CA THR A 70 7.74 8.20 2.57
C THR A 70 7.69 7.75 4.02
N LYS A 71 6.73 8.32 4.76
CA LYS A 71 6.27 7.80 6.04
C LYS A 71 5.18 6.78 5.79
N ILE A 72 5.20 5.69 6.53
CA ILE A 72 4.19 4.64 6.42
C ILE A 72 3.62 4.39 7.81
N GLU A 73 2.30 4.30 7.88
CA GLU A 73 1.57 3.99 9.08
C GLU A 73 0.39 3.07 8.79
N GLU A 74 -0.11 2.43 9.84
CA GLU A 74 -1.39 1.75 9.80
C GLU A 74 -2.50 2.80 9.62
N ALA A 75 -3.41 2.56 8.67
CA ALA A 75 -4.55 3.44 8.47
C ALA A 75 -5.46 3.40 9.72
N PRO A 76 -6.15 4.50 10.06
CA PRO A 76 -7.08 4.55 11.17
C PRO A 76 -8.18 3.50 11.04
N ASP A 77 -8.68 3.04 12.19
CA ASP A 77 -9.88 2.21 12.26
C ASP A 77 -11.17 3.04 12.12
N ASP A 78 -11.35 3.67 10.96
CA ASP A 78 -12.54 4.44 10.59
C ASP A 78 -13.26 3.79 9.39
N ASP A 79 -14.14 4.51 8.68
CA ASP A 79 -14.82 3.99 7.49
C ASP A 79 -13.91 3.95 6.23
N GLY A 80 -12.71 4.53 6.30
CA GLY A 80 -11.70 4.58 5.23
C GLY A 80 -10.92 3.29 5.03
N SER A 81 -10.11 3.22 3.98
CA SER A 81 -9.27 2.04 3.70
C SER A 81 -7.78 2.41 3.75
N SER A 82 -7.04 2.27 2.65
CA SER A 82 -5.71 2.85 2.52
C SER A 82 -5.77 4.23 1.86
N PHE A 83 -4.71 5.01 2.05
CA PHE A 83 -4.57 6.32 1.41
C PHE A 83 -3.11 6.73 1.20
N THR A 84 -2.92 7.67 0.30
CA THR A 84 -1.65 8.37 0.09
C THR A 84 -1.85 9.89 0.24
N ILE A 85 -0.88 10.55 0.86
CA ILE A 85 -0.85 12.01 1.05
C ILE A 85 0.34 12.59 0.28
N ASN A 86 0.11 13.73 -0.40
CA ASN A 86 1.11 14.52 -1.10
C ASN A 86 2.02 13.68 -2.03
N LYS A 87 1.42 12.79 -2.83
CA LYS A 87 2.13 11.91 -3.78
C LYS A 87 3.24 11.08 -3.11
N GLY A 88 2.90 10.45 -1.99
CA GLY A 88 3.75 9.48 -1.30
C GLY A 88 4.60 10.06 -0.18
N GLU A 89 4.33 11.28 0.28
CA GLU A 89 4.98 11.79 1.50
C GLU A 89 4.60 10.94 2.72
N MET A 90 3.33 10.53 2.77
CA MET A 90 2.78 9.66 3.80
C MET A 90 1.79 8.69 3.17
N MET A 91 1.77 7.45 3.66
CA MET A 91 0.87 6.41 3.23
C MET A 91 0.29 5.69 4.43
N GLY A 92 -1.04 5.65 4.52
CA GLY A 92 -1.78 4.86 5.49
C GLY A 92 -2.19 3.54 4.85
N ILE A 93 -1.82 2.41 5.46
CA ILE A 93 -2.19 1.08 4.99
C ILE A 93 -3.15 0.43 5.97
N CYS A 94 -4.33 0.07 5.51
CA CYS A 94 -5.28 -0.71 6.32
C CYS A 94 -4.83 -2.18 6.40
N LEU A 95 -4.08 -2.52 7.44
CA LEU A 95 -3.52 -3.87 7.60
C LEU A 95 -4.55 -4.90 8.02
N ARG A 96 -5.57 -4.47 8.77
CA ARG A 96 -6.49 -5.34 9.51
C ARG A 96 -7.87 -5.31 8.91
N GLU A 97 -8.53 -6.47 8.87
CA GLU A 97 -9.93 -6.56 8.53
C GLU A 97 -10.80 -5.81 9.55
N LYS A 98 -11.90 -5.22 9.07
CA LYS A 98 -12.88 -4.51 9.91
C LYS A 98 -13.92 -5.46 10.52
N ASN A 99 -13.44 -6.48 11.22
CA ASN A 99 -14.26 -7.44 11.96
C ASN A 99 -13.80 -7.50 13.43
N GLU A 100 -14.55 -8.17 14.30
CA GLU A 100 -14.26 -8.22 15.75
C GLU A 100 -12.85 -8.74 16.06
N SER A 101 -12.36 -9.71 15.29
CA SER A 101 -11.04 -10.32 15.49
C SER A 101 -9.87 -9.54 14.92
N ARG A 102 -10.12 -8.51 14.09
CA ARG A 102 -9.09 -7.64 13.48
C ARG A 102 -7.86 -8.37 12.90
N PRO A 103 -8.03 -9.50 12.19
CA PRO A 103 -6.91 -10.23 11.61
C PRO A 103 -6.24 -9.40 10.52
N PHE A 104 -4.96 -9.63 10.26
CA PHE A 104 -4.31 -9.04 9.10
C PHE A 104 -4.88 -9.60 7.80
N HIS A 105 -4.99 -8.73 6.80
CA HIS A 105 -5.19 -9.15 5.41
C HIS A 105 -4.02 -10.03 4.95
N ASP A 106 -4.30 -10.96 4.03
CA ASP A 106 -3.22 -11.75 3.44
C ASP A 106 -2.21 -10.87 2.69
N TYR A 107 -0.97 -11.34 2.63
CA TYR A 107 0.12 -10.53 2.10
C TYR A 107 -0.10 -10.16 0.62
N ASN A 108 -0.67 -11.03 -0.20
CA ASN A 108 -0.88 -10.74 -1.62
C ASN A 108 -1.96 -9.67 -1.82
N THR A 109 -3.01 -9.67 -1.00
CA THR A 109 -3.99 -8.57 -0.94
C THR A 109 -3.35 -7.24 -0.54
N LEU A 110 -2.48 -7.24 0.48
CA LEU A 110 -1.76 -6.04 0.89
C LEU A 110 -0.83 -5.52 -0.21
N LEU A 111 -0.17 -6.41 -0.96
CA LEU A 111 0.62 -6.03 -2.12
C LEU A 111 -0.23 -5.38 -3.21
N PHE A 112 -1.41 -5.93 -3.52
CA PHE A 112 -2.33 -5.32 -4.48
C PHE A 112 -2.70 -3.89 -4.10
N VAL A 113 -3.01 -3.65 -2.82
CA VAL A 113 -3.37 -2.32 -2.31
C VAL A 113 -2.15 -1.39 -2.29
N VAL A 114 -0.98 -1.87 -1.91
CA VAL A 114 0.24 -1.05 -1.98
C VAL A 114 0.55 -0.65 -3.43
N ILE A 115 0.38 -1.55 -4.40
CA ILE A 115 0.53 -1.22 -5.82
C ILE A 115 -0.51 -0.17 -6.27
N HIS A 116 -1.72 -0.22 -5.72
CA HIS A 116 -2.76 0.80 -5.95
C HIS A 116 -2.30 2.18 -5.46
N GLU A 117 -1.77 2.28 -4.23
CA GLU A 117 -1.25 3.54 -3.70
C GLU A 117 -0.02 4.03 -4.48
N MET A 118 0.86 3.11 -4.91
CA MET A 118 1.96 3.44 -5.82
C MET A 118 1.45 4.03 -7.15
N ALA A 119 0.30 3.57 -7.66
CA ALA A 119 -0.30 4.12 -8.86
C ALA A 119 -0.82 5.56 -8.67
N HIS A 120 -1.26 5.94 -7.45
CA HIS A 120 -1.56 7.34 -7.12
C HIS A 120 -0.30 8.21 -7.14
N VAL A 121 0.82 7.71 -6.63
CA VAL A 121 2.13 8.39 -6.68
C VAL A 121 2.64 8.50 -8.12
N ALA A 122 2.45 7.45 -8.92
CA ALA A 122 2.80 7.39 -10.33
C ALA A 122 1.81 8.14 -11.23
N SER A 123 0.77 8.81 -10.71
CA SER A 123 -0.21 9.61 -11.47
C SER A 123 -0.06 11.11 -11.18
N VAL A 124 -0.18 11.94 -12.21
CA VAL A 124 -0.15 13.41 -12.07
C VAL A 124 -1.50 13.86 -11.55
N SER A 125 -2.56 13.34 -12.15
CA SER A 125 -3.94 13.57 -11.73
C SER A 125 -4.28 12.86 -10.42
N GLU A 126 -5.40 13.29 -9.81
CA GLU A 126 -5.98 12.64 -8.63
C GLU A 126 -7.17 11.75 -9.02
N GLY A 127 -7.49 10.79 -8.14
CA GLY A 127 -8.58 9.83 -8.32
C GLY A 127 -8.30 8.70 -9.31
N HIS A 128 -9.31 7.88 -9.57
CA HIS A 128 -9.22 6.64 -10.36
C HIS A 128 -9.57 6.84 -11.83
N ASN A 129 -9.05 7.90 -12.45
CA ASN A 129 -9.29 8.20 -13.86
C ASN A 129 -8.45 7.33 -14.81
N SER A 130 -8.56 7.55 -16.14
CA SER A 130 -7.85 6.75 -17.14
C SER A 130 -6.33 6.73 -17.02
N GLU A 131 -5.70 7.82 -16.56
CA GLU A 131 -4.27 7.88 -16.28
C GLU A 131 -3.92 6.91 -15.14
N PHE A 132 -4.65 7.02 -14.02
CA PHE A 132 -4.48 6.14 -12.87
C PHE A 132 -4.66 4.67 -13.27
N ILE A 133 -5.74 4.32 -13.98
CA ILE A 133 -6.01 2.94 -14.38
C ILE A 133 -4.90 2.40 -15.29
N THR A 134 -4.35 3.23 -16.18
CA THR A 134 -3.21 2.86 -17.03
C THR A 134 -1.95 2.62 -16.21
N ASN A 135 -1.65 3.50 -15.25
CA ASN A 135 -0.50 3.35 -14.36
C ASN A 135 -0.64 2.14 -13.43
N PHE A 136 -1.84 1.90 -12.90
CA PHE A 136 -2.12 0.78 -12.02
C PHE A 136 -1.97 -0.56 -12.75
N ARG A 137 -2.56 -0.68 -13.96
CA ARG A 137 -2.36 -1.84 -14.83
C ARG A 137 -0.87 -2.08 -15.11
N TRP A 138 -0.15 -1.02 -15.45
CA TRP A 138 1.28 -1.12 -15.75
C TRP A 138 2.08 -1.61 -14.53
N LEU A 139 1.86 -1.04 -13.35
CA LEU A 139 2.53 -1.48 -12.13
C LEU A 139 2.20 -2.93 -11.75
N LEU A 140 0.94 -3.36 -11.88
CA LEU A 140 0.56 -4.76 -11.62
C LEU A 140 1.30 -5.74 -12.56
N ARG A 141 1.50 -5.36 -13.82
CA ARG A 141 2.26 -6.15 -14.80
C ARG A 141 3.75 -6.18 -14.48
N GLU A 142 4.36 -5.03 -14.21
CA GLU A 142 5.77 -4.96 -13.82
C GLU A 142 6.03 -5.75 -12.52
N ALA A 143 5.16 -5.62 -11.52
CA ALA A 143 5.25 -6.39 -10.29
C ALA A 143 5.13 -7.90 -10.54
N LYS A 144 4.26 -8.35 -11.44
CA LYS A 144 4.21 -9.78 -11.84
C LYS A 144 5.49 -10.20 -12.56
N ASP A 145 5.97 -9.41 -13.52
CA ASP A 145 7.14 -9.74 -14.33
C ASP A 145 8.41 -9.85 -13.49
N PHE A 146 8.55 -9.03 -12.46
CA PHE A 146 9.64 -9.11 -11.49
C PHE A 146 9.44 -10.20 -10.40
N GLY A 147 8.28 -10.85 -10.34
CA GLY A 147 7.96 -11.88 -9.34
C GLY A 147 7.57 -11.33 -7.95
N TYR A 148 7.18 -10.06 -7.89
CA TYR A 148 6.79 -9.35 -6.67
C TYR A 148 5.32 -9.60 -6.28
N TYR A 149 4.43 -9.82 -7.25
CA TYR A 149 2.99 -9.94 -7.02
C TYR A 149 2.40 -11.09 -7.84
N ASP A 150 1.39 -11.79 -7.28
CA ASP A 150 0.62 -12.81 -7.97
C ASP A 150 -0.80 -12.30 -8.31
N PRO A 151 -1.09 -11.97 -9.58
CA PRO A 151 -2.37 -11.45 -10.01
C PRO A 151 -3.54 -12.38 -9.71
N VAL A 152 -4.56 -11.83 -9.05
CA VAL A 152 -5.82 -12.52 -8.78
C VAL A 152 -6.92 -11.95 -9.68
N ASN A 153 -7.69 -12.79 -10.35
CA ASN A 153 -8.85 -12.33 -11.11
C ASN A 153 -10.03 -12.11 -10.16
N TYR A 154 -10.20 -10.87 -9.67
CA TYR A 154 -11.26 -10.52 -8.73
C TYR A 154 -12.68 -10.56 -9.32
N GLN A 155 -12.84 -10.72 -10.65
CA GLN A 155 -14.17 -11.02 -11.22
C GLN A 155 -14.63 -12.43 -10.85
N ASN A 156 -13.69 -13.37 -10.74
CA ASN A 156 -13.95 -14.76 -10.37
C ASN A 156 -13.79 -15.01 -8.87
N SER A 157 -12.87 -14.29 -8.22
CA SER A 157 -12.54 -14.44 -6.80
C SER A 157 -12.61 -13.08 -6.08
N PRO A 158 -13.78 -12.45 -5.93
CA PRO A 158 -13.89 -11.12 -5.32
C PRO A 158 -13.41 -11.14 -3.86
N MET A 159 -12.87 -10.00 -3.41
CA MET A 159 -12.41 -9.82 -2.03
C MET A 159 -13.04 -8.60 -1.37
N THR A 160 -12.98 -8.53 -0.05
CA THR A 160 -13.34 -7.34 0.72
C THR A 160 -12.10 -6.82 1.42
N TYR A 161 -11.73 -5.58 1.14
CA TYR A 161 -10.61 -4.89 1.75
C TYR A 161 -11.11 -3.70 2.56
N CYS A 162 -11.03 -3.77 3.89
CA CYS A 162 -11.42 -2.70 4.80
C CYS A 162 -12.80 -2.06 4.52
N GLY A 163 -13.79 -2.89 4.19
CA GLY A 163 -15.16 -2.47 3.85
C GLY A 163 -15.41 -2.21 2.36
N VAL A 164 -14.37 -2.19 1.54
CA VAL A 164 -14.47 -2.02 0.09
C VAL A 164 -14.52 -3.38 -0.60
N LYS A 165 -15.60 -3.65 -1.33
CA LYS A 165 -15.72 -4.86 -2.15
C LYS A 165 -14.97 -4.68 -3.46
N VAL A 166 -13.89 -5.44 -3.64
CA VAL A 166 -13.08 -5.46 -4.86
C VAL A 166 -13.53 -6.62 -5.74
N THR A 167 -14.09 -6.28 -6.91
CA THR A 167 -14.67 -7.25 -7.88
C THR A 167 -14.03 -7.19 -9.26
N ASN A 168 -13.09 -6.26 -9.46
CA ASN A 168 -12.28 -6.22 -10.67
C ASN A 168 -10.91 -5.62 -10.34
N ASN A 169 -9.99 -5.77 -11.28
CA ASN A 169 -8.76 -4.99 -11.34
C ASN A 169 -8.37 -4.83 -12.82
N PRO A 170 -7.50 -3.87 -13.17
CA PRO A 170 -7.17 -3.64 -14.56
C PRO A 170 -6.10 -4.60 -15.11
N TYR A 171 -5.63 -5.60 -14.36
CA TYR A 171 -4.66 -6.58 -14.88
C TYR A 171 -5.31 -7.54 -15.89
N PHE A 172 -6.49 -8.08 -15.53
CA PHE A 172 -7.32 -8.97 -16.35
C PHE A 172 -8.32 -8.19 -17.21
#